data_AF-A0A8H4L5S5-F1
#
_entry.id   AF-A0A8H4L5S5-F1
#
_cell.length_a   1.000
_cell.length_b   1.000
_cell.length_c   1.000
_cell.angle_alpha   90.00
_cell.angle_beta   90.00
_cell.angle_gamma   90.00
#
_symmetry.space_group_name_H-M   'P 1'
#
loop_
_entity.id
_entity.type
_entity.pdbx_description
1 polymer ?
#
loop_
_entity_poly.entity_id
_entity_poly.type
_entity_poly.pdbx_seq_one_letter_code
_entity_poly.pdbx_strand_id
1 'polypeptide(L)'
;MNDIVVHTNIPANILPSQTYASADEWYSALGDMNMAQLVFQHNDAVEDKDDARDKYVARQLFRNVATERHLVPEQSKFDGDIRLFSEDFRPVNVAEKVQDMSLTGNGKKEPPLSQCMRESWEKRTWMLNYAARKGWAFDFIWWKFLDESYFGPNENQDYQARLELLSESQGKVMESFVARKIEESGNRKIIKWGDRDAADHLAEVLV
;
A
#
# COMPACT_ATOMS: atom_id res chain seq x y z
N MET A 1 3.56 -6.62 -8.05
CA MET A 1 2.63 -7.75 -8.30
C MET A 1 3.29 -9.11 -8.05
N ASN A 2 4.45 -9.43 -8.64
CA ASN A 2 5.07 -10.76 -8.47
C ASN A 2 5.43 -11.14 -7.01
N ASP A 3 5.86 -10.20 -6.16
CA ASP A 3 6.28 -10.54 -4.79
C ASP A 3 5.10 -10.93 -3.88
N ILE A 4 3.99 -10.19 -4.00
CA ILE A 4 2.76 -10.38 -3.23
C ILE A 4 2.16 -11.75 -3.54
N VAL A 5 2.03 -12.11 -4.82
CA VAL A 5 1.38 -13.37 -5.24
C VAL A 5 2.25 -14.60 -4.92
N VAL A 6 3.57 -14.49 -5.06
CA VAL A 6 4.48 -15.64 -4.94
C VAL A 6 4.58 -16.16 -3.51
N HIS A 7 4.39 -15.32 -2.48
CA HIS A 7 4.71 -15.69 -1.09
C HIS A 7 3.50 -15.83 -0.15
N THR A 8 2.28 -15.49 -0.59
CA THR A 8 1.13 -15.32 0.32
C THR A 8 0.02 -16.35 0.16
N ASN A 9 0.15 -17.28 -0.80
CA ASN A 9 -0.88 -18.26 -1.16
C ASN A 9 -2.29 -17.65 -1.31
N ILE A 10 -2.35 -16.37 -1.70
CA ILE A 10 -3.60 -15.63 -1.90
C ILE A 10 -4.38 -16.27 -3.06
N PRO A 11 -5.67 -16.58 -2.87
CA PRO A 11 -6.55 -17.02 -3.94
C PRO A 11 -6.67 -16.00 -5.07
N ALA A 12 -6.74 -16.47 -6.31
CA ALA A 12 -6.73 -15.60 -7.49
C ALA A 12 -7.93 -14.63 -7.55
N ASN A 13 -9.05 -14.98 -6.91
CA ASN A 13 -10.25 -14.13 -6.83
C ASN A 13 -10.08 -12.91 -5.92
N ILE A 14 -9.12 -12.92 -5.01
CA ILE A 14 -8.77 -11.77 -4.15
C ILE A 14 -7.86 -10.79 -4.89
N LEU A 15 -7.08 -11.29 -5.87
CA LEU A 15 -6.21 -10.44 -6.65
C LEU A 15 -7.03 -9.58 -7.61
N PRO A 16 -6.75 -8.28 -7.69
CA PRO A 16 -7.48 -7.43 -8.61
C PRO A 16 -7.15 -7.78 -10.04
N SER A 17 -8.20 -8.00 -10.81
CA SER A 17 -8.16 -8.29 -12.24
C SER A 17 -8.67 -7.11 -13.09
N GLN A 18 -9.11 -6.03 -12.45
CA GLN A 18 -9.69 -4.87 -13.10
C GLN A 18 -8.65 -3.80 -13.48
N THR A 19 -8.99 -3.00 -14.48
CA THR A 19 -8.31 -1.73 -14.78
C THR A 19 -8.88 -0.62 -13.91
N TYR A 20 -8.05 0.35 -13.53
CA TYR A 20 -8.45 1.48 -12.69
C TYR A 20 -8.53 2.75 -13.52
N ALA A 21 -9.56 3.58 -13.28
CA ALA A 21 -9.76 4.82 -14.01
C ALA A 21 -8.92 5.98 -13.43
N SER A 22 -8.40 5.83 -12.20
CA SER A 22 -7.60 6.85 -11.53
C SER A 22 -6.52 6.26 -10.62
N ALA A 23 -5.53 7.08 -10.27
CA ALA A 23 -4.52 6.72 -9.27
C ALA A 23 -5.14 6.49 -7.88
N ASP A 24 -6.17 7.26 -7.52
CA ASP A 24 -6.86 7.12 -6.24
C ASP A 24 -7.48 5.71 -6.11
N GLU A 25 -8.23 5.26 -7.13
CA GLU A 25 -8.80 3.91 -7.17
C GLU A 25 -7.73 2.82 -7.13
N TRP A 26 -6.60 3.03 -7.83
CA TRP A 26 -5.48 2.10 -7.83
C TRP A 26 -4.84 1.98 -6.44
N TYR A 27 -4.61 3.10 -5.75
CA TYR A 27 -4.06 3.08 -4.38
C TYR A 27 -5.03 2.49 -3.36
N SER A 28 -6.34 2.75 -3.47
CA SER A 28 -7.34 2.11 -2.61
C SER A 28 -7.26 0.58 -2.75
N ALA A 29 -7.19 0.08 -3.98
CA ALA A 29 -7.05 -1.36 -4.22
C ALA A 29 -5.70 -1.92 -3.74
N LEU A 30 -4.62 -1.13 -3.76
CA LEU A 30 -3.35 -1.53 -3.16
C LEU A 30 -3.44 -1.62 -1.63
N GLY A 31 -4.25 -0.76 -1.00
CA GLY A 31 -4.55 -0.84 0.44
C GLY A 31 -5.17 -2.19 0.78
N ASP A 32 -6.22 -2.56 0.05
CA ASP A 32 -6.88 -3.86 0.21
C ASP A 32 -5.93 -5.03 -0.08
N MET A 33 -5.07 -4.92 -1.10
CA MET A 33 -4.06 -5.95 -1.41
C MET A 33 -3.01 -6.12 -0.31
N ASN A 34 -2.52 -5.02 0.29
CA ASN A 34 -1.56 -5.10 1.39
C ASN A 34 -2.19 -5.76 2.62
N MET A 35 -3.45 -5.44 2.91
CA MET A 35 -4.22 -6.12 3.95
C MET A 35 -4.40 -7.61 3.64
N ALA A 36 -4.79 -7.95 2.40
CA ALA A 36 -4.93 -9.33 1.95
C ALA A 36 -3.63 -10.13 2.10
N GLN A 37 -2.49 -9.54 1.74
CA GLN A 37 -1.19 -10.17 2.00
C GLN A 37 -0.99 -10.51 3.46
N LEU A 38 -1.20 -9.56 4.37
CA LEU A 38 -1.02 -9.80 5.79
C LEU A 38 -2.00 -10.87 6.32
N VAL A 39 -3.24 -10.87 5.81
CA VAL A 39 -4.29 -11.83 6.15
C VAL A 39 -3.95 -13.25 5.70
N PHE A 40 -3.58 -13.45 4.44
CA PHE A 40 -3.39 -14.79 3.87
C PHE A 40 -1.98 -15.34 4.09
N GLN A 41 -1.01 -14.50 4.42
CA GLN A 41 0.29 -14.95 4.89
C GLN A 41 0.13 -15.60 6.27
N HIS A 42 0.12 -16.93 6.27
CA HIS A 42 -0.07 -17.73 7.49
C HIS A 42 1.24 -17.94 8.25
N ASN A 43 2.30 -18.34 7.54
CA ASN A 43 3.59 -18.68 8.15
C ASN A 43 4.51 -17.46 8.20
N ASP A 44 5.18 -17.28 9.35
CA ASP A 44 6.21 -16.25 9.55
C ASP A 44 5.72 -14.84 9.17
N ALA A 45 4.42 -14.58 9.34
CA ALA A 45 3.81 -13.29 9.04
C ALA A 45 4.08 -12.26 10.15
N VAL A 46 4.09 -12.73 11.39
CA VAL A 46 4.29 -11.91 12.59
C VAL A 46 5.27 -12.60 13.55
N GLU A 47 6.07 -11.80 14.25
CA GLU A 47 7.03 -12.26 15.25
C GLU A 47 6.37 -12.35 16.63
N ASP A 48 5.64 -11.31 17.02
CA ASP A 48 4.91 -11.21 18.28
C ASP A 48 3.65 -10.35 18.16
N LYS A 49 3.00 -10.07 19.29
CA LYS A 49 1.75 -9.29 19.32
C LYS A 49 1.95 -7.84 18.91
N ASP A 50 3.09 -7.25 19.26
CA ASP A 50 3.37 -5.85 18.96
C ASP A 50 3.73 -5.70 17.48
N ASP A 51 4.53 -6.61 16.92
CA ASP A 51 4.79 -6.68 15.48
C ASP A 51 3.49 -6.93 14.68
N ALA A 52 2.58 -7.77 15.18
CA ALA A 52 1.28 -7.99 14.54
C ALA A 52 0.39 -6.72 14.54
N ARG A 53 0.36 -5.97 15.65
CA ARG A 53 -0.34 -4.69 15.73
C ARG A 53 0.31 -3.66 14.82
N ASP A 54 1.63 -3.57 14.86
CA ASP A 54 2.41 -2.64 14.05
C ASP A 54 2.10 -2.78 12.56
N LYS A 55 2.16 -4.02 12.08
CA LYS A 55 1.81 -4.41 10.71
C LYS A 55 0.37 -4.13 10.33
N TYR A 56 -0.56 -4.33 11.25
CA TYR A 56 -1.99 -4.07 11.02
C TYR A 56 -2.24 -2.57 10.93
N VAL A 57 -1.78 -1.80 11.91
CA VAL A 57 -2.03 -0.36 12.00
C VAL A 57 -1.41 0.36 10.81
N ALA A 58 -0.17 0.05 10.43
CA ALA A 58 0.47 0.65 9.26
C ALA A 58 -0.37 0.51 7.98
N ARG A 59 -0.83 -0.72 7.70
CA ARG A 59 -1.62 -1.03 6.51
C ARG A 59 -3.03 -0.48 6.57
N GLN A 60 -3.66 -0.47 7.75
CA GLN A 60 -4.99 0.10 7.93
C GLN A 60 -4.96 1.63 7.78
N LEU A 61 -3.97 2.32 8.33
CA LEU A 61 -3.83 3.77 8.15
C LEU A 61 -3.60 4.12 6.69
N PHE A 62 -2.71 3.40 5.99
CA PHE A 62 -2.53 3.57 4.55
C PHE A 62 -3.85 3.39 3.79
N ARG A 63 -4.62 2.35 4.11
CA ARG A 63 -5.94 2.11 3.51
C ARG A 63 -6.92 3.25 3.80
N ASN A 64 -6.95 3.77 5.02
CA ASN A 64 -7.81 4.90 5.40
C ASN A 64 -7.44 6.14 4.56
N VAL A 65 -6.16 6.50 4.49
CA VAL A 65 -5.69 7.64 3.68
C VAL A 65 -5.95 7.44 2.19
N ALA A 66 -5.81 6.21 1.69
CA ALA A 66 -6.12 5.84 0.31
C ALA A 66 -7.62 5.99 0.00
N THR A 67 -8.48 5.61 0.94
CA THR A 67 -9.94 5.68 0.79
C THR A 67 -10.45 7.12 0.86
N GLU A 68 -9.86 7.93 1.73
CA GLU A 68 -10.15 9.36 1.86
C GLU A 68 -9.58 10.21 0.71
N ARG A 69 -8.83 9.59 -0.21
CA ARG A 69 -8.18 10.24 -1.37
C ARG A 69 -7.17 11.32 -0.99
N HIS A 70 -6.49 11.14 0.15
CA HIS A 70 -5.51 12.06 0.69
C HIS A 70 -4.05 11.70 0.36
N LEU A 71 -3.81 10.62 -0.40
CA LEU A 71 -2.45 10.14 -0.72
C LEU A 71 -1.68 11.00 -1.73
N VAL A 72 -2.41 11.68 -2.61
CA VAL A 72 -1.83 12.45 -3.72
C VAL A 72 -2.26 13.91 -3.54
N PRO A 73 -1.32 14.85 -3.28
CA PRO A 73 -1.66 16.26 -3.14
C PRO A 73 -2.45 16.76 -4.35
N GLU A 74 -3.49 17.56 -4.14
CA GLU A 74 -4.40 18.02 -5.18
C GLU A 74 -3.68 18.72 -6.36
N GLN A 75 -2.55 19.38 -6.08
CA GLN A 75 -1.70 20.03 -7.11
C GLN A 75 -0.95 19.05 -8.03
N SER A 76 -0.87 17.76 -7.68
CA SER A 76 -0.29 16.71 -8.52
C SER A 76 -1.33 15.97 -9.38
N LYS A 77 -2.62 16.29 -9.23
CA LYS A 77 -3.70 15.86 -10.14
C LYS A 77 -3.67 16.74 -11.39
N PHE A 78 -2.76 16.45 -12.32
CA PHE A 78 -2.82 17.05 -13.66
C PHE A 78 -4.01 16.46 -14.43
N ASP A 79 -4.71 17.33 -15.14
CA ASP A 79 -5.93 17.11 -15.93
C ASP A 79 -6.08 15.68 -16.50
N GLY A 80 -6.96 14.89 -15.89
CA GLY A 80 -7.51 13.65 -16.45
C GLY A 80 -6.55 12.48 -16.72
N ASP A 81 -5.25 12.64 -16.50
CA ASP A 81 -4.25 11.69 -16.95
C ASP A 81 -3.62 10.92 -15.78
N ILE A 82 -3.60 9.60 -15.88
CA ILE A 82 -3.07 8.69 -14.84
C ILE A 82 -1.55 8.86 -14.81
N ARG A 83 -1.05 9.85 -14.08
CA ARG A 83 0.38 9.92 -13.73
C ARG A 83 0.63 9.08 -12.49
N LEU A 84 0.50 7.76 -12.68
CA LEU A 84 1.34 6.82 -11.95
C LEU A 84 2.76 7.19 -12.36
N PHE A 85 3.42 8.06 -11.60
CA PHE A 85 4.80 8.39 -11.87
C PHE A 85 5.56 7.07 -11.93
N SER A 86 6.06 6.75 -13.12
CA SER A 86 6.88 5.58 -13.33
C SER A 86 8.21 5.80 -12.61
N GLU A 87 8.22 5.49 -11.33
CA GLU A 87 9.37 5.59 -10.43
C GLU A 87 10.05 4.25 -10.21
N ASP A 88 9.56 3.22 -10.88
CA ASP A 88 10.44 2.12 -11.19
C ASP A 88 11.49 2.64 -12.16
N PHE A 89 12.71 2.85 -11.65
CA PHE A 89 13.95 2.96 -12.42
C PHE A 89 14.24 1.70 -13.26
N ARG A 90 13.22 0.92 -13.64
CA ARG A 90 13.33 -0.16 -14.59
C ARG A 90 13.62 0.47 -15.96
N PRO A 91 14.62 -0.05 -16.70
CA PRO A 91 15.05 0.52 -17.98
C PRO A 91 13.93 0.75 -18.99
N VAL A 92 12.90 -0.11 -18.96
CA VAL A 92 11.79 -0.13 -19.91
C VAL A 92 10.97 1.16 -19.90
N ASN A 93 10.80 1.76 -18.72
CA ASN A 93 9.92 2.92 -18.56
C ASN A 93 10.63 4.25 -18.85
N VAL A 94 11.97 4.24 -18.90
CA VAL A 94 12.77 5.40 -19.33
C VAL A 94 12.70 5.56 -20.85
N ALA A 95 12.66 4.45 -21.60
CA ALA A 95 12.66 4.46 -23.05
C ALA A 95 11.34 5.02 -23.65
N GLU A 96 10.21 4.72 -23.02
CA GLU A 96 8.88 5.18 -23.46
C GLU A 96 8.75 6.71 -23.38
N LYS A 97 9.29 7.31 -22.32
CA LYS A 97 9.28 8.77 -22.11
C LYS A 97 10.18 9.54 -23.08
N VAL A 98 11.15 8.88 -23.71
CA VAL A 98 12.00 9.49 -24.75
C VAL A 98 11.29 9.53 -26.10
N GLN A 99 10.36 8.61 -26.37
CA GLN A 99 9.61 8.59 -27.63
C GLN A 99 8.52 9.68 -27.72
N ASP A 100 7.92 10.05 -26.59
CA ASP A 100 6.86 11.09 -26.54
C ASP A 100 7.36 12.54 -26.56
N MET A 101 8.68 12.77 -26.62
CA MET A 101 9.26 14.11 -26.83
C MET A 101 9.15 14.54 -28.31
N SER A 102 7.93 14.63 -28.85
CA SER A 102 7.67 15.27 -30.13
C SER A 102 7.62 16.80 -29.97
N LEU A 103 8.46 17.51 -30.73
CA LEU A 103 8.75 18.95 -30.62
C LEU A 103 7.68 19.88 -31.22
N THR A 104 6.39 19.50 -31.27
CA THR A 104 5.35 20.34 -31.88
C THR A 104 4.05 20.30 -31.08
N GLY A 105 3.83 21.29 -30.23
CA GLY A 105 2.55 21.48 -29.54
C GLY A 105 2.56 22.70 -28.63
N ASN A 106 1.76 23.71 -28.96
CA ASN A 106 1.58 24.94 -28.19
C ASN A 106 0.67 24.67 -26.98
N GLY A 107 1.17 23.92 -25.99
CA GLY A 107 0.54 23.60 -24.71
C GLY A 107 1.52 23.86 -23.57
N LYS A 108 1.03 24.10 -22.35
CA LYS A 108 1.85 24.38 -21.14
C LYS A 108 3.03 23.39 -21.10
N LYS A 109 4.28 23.89 -21.23
CA LYS A 109 5.47 23.02 -21.19
C LYS A 109 5.49 22.30 -19.84
N GLU A 110 5.28 20.99 -19.88
CA GLU A 110 5.44 20.16 -18.70
C GLU A 110 6.88 20.28 -18.19
N PRO A 111 7.09 20.29 -16.87
CA PRO A 111 8.44 20.34 -16.30
C PRO A 111 9.27 19.15 -16.76
N PRO A 112 10.60 19.32 -16.94
CA PRO A 112 11.49 18.22 -17.32
C PRO A 112 11.39 17.06 -16.34
N LEU A 113 11.54 15.81 -16.82
CA LEU A 113 11.48 14.61 -15.98
C LEU A 113 12.38 14.72 -14.74
N SER A 114 13.59 15.27 -14.89
CA SER A 114 14.55 15.45 -13.79
C SER A 114 14.04 16.37 -12.68
N GLN A 115 13.24 17.38 -13.03
CA GLN A 115 12.61 18.26 -12.06
C GLN A 115 11.48 17.52 -11.33
N CYS A 116 10.61 16.81 -12.06
CA CYS A 116 9.56 15.98 -11.43
C CYS A 116 10.14 14.92 -10.49
N MET A 117 11.23 14.26 -10.91
CA MET A 117 11.95 13.27 -10.09
C MET A 117 12.53 13.90 -8.82
N ARG A 118 13.13 15.10 -8.92
CA ARG A 118 13.63 15.84 -7.76
C ARG A 118 12.51 16.19 -6.80
N GLU A 119 11.41 16.74 -7.31
CA GLU A 119 10.25 17.10 -6.50
C GLU A 119 9.67 15.86 -5.79
N SER A 120 9.60 14.71 -6.49
CA SER A 120 9.16 13.46 -5.87
C SER A 120 10.12 12.96 -4.79
N TRP A 121 11.43 13.10 -5.01
CA TRP A 121 12.45 12.75 -4.02
C TRP A 121 12.33 13.60 -2.76
N GLU A 122 12.19 14.92 -2.92
CA GLU A 122 12.05 15.88 -1.82
C GLU A 122 10.75 15.68 -1.05
N LYS A 123 9.65 15.39 -1.75
CA LYS A 123 8.33 15.12 -1.16
C LYS A 123 8.14 13.67 -0.72
N ARG A 124 9.11 12.79 -0.97
CA ARG A 124 9.06 11.34 -0.72
C ARG A 124 7.87 10.61 -1.37
N THR A 125 7.23 11.20 -2.37
CA THR A 125 6.08 10.58 -3.06
C THR A 125 6.47 9.28 -3.75
N TRP A 126 7.74 9.11 -4.12
CA TRP A 126 8.24 7.84 -4.66
C TRP A 126 8.20 6.68 -3.69
N MET A 127 8.32 6.96 -2.39
CA MET A 127 8.26 5.94 -1.35
C MET A 127 6.87 5.34 -1.24
N LEU A 128 5.82 6.11 -1.57
CA LEU A 128 4.44 5.63 -1.63
C LEU A 128 4.28 4.52 -2.67
N ASN A 129 4.71 4.80 -3.91
CA ASN A 129 4.68 3.83 -5.01
C ASN A 129 5.55 2.60 -4.72
N TYR A 130 6.69 2.80 -4.07
CA TYR A 130 7.60 1.72 -3.73
C TYR A 130 7.05 0.83 -2.62
N ALA A 131 6.59 1.42 -1.51
CA ALA A 131 5.98 0.73 -0.37
C ALA A 131 4.78 -0.10 -0.83
N ALA A 132 3.85 0.52 -1.57
CA ALA A 132 2.61 -0.12 -1.97
C ALA A 132 2.82 -1.37 -2.83
N ARG A 133 3.98 -1.52 -3.49
CA ARG A 133 4.32 -2.68 -4.33
C ARG A 133 5.18 -3.73 -3.62
N LYS A 134 5.65 -3.45 -2.40
CA LYS A 134 6.58 -4.26 -1.62
C LYS A 134 5.98 -4.60 -0.25
N GLY A 135 5.01 -5.51 -0.23
CA GLY A 135 4.26 -5.82 0.99
C GLY A 135 5.08 -6.30 2.20
N TRP A 136 6.22 -6.97 1.99
CA TRP A 136 7.13 -7.40 3.06
C TRP A 136 7.90 -6.26 3.73
N ALA A 137 8.21 -5.19 2.99
CA ALA A 137 8.93 -4.03 3.52
C ALA A 137 7.98 -2.85 3.79
N PHE A 138 6.67 -3.06 3.60
CA PHE A 138 5.68 -2.01 3.64
C PHE A 138 5.70 -1.28 4.98
N ASP A 139 5.67 -2.03 6.09
CA ASP A 139 5.56 -1.48 7.45
C ASP A 139 6.77 -0.63 7.81
N PHE A 140 7.96 -1.15 7.51
CA PHE A 140 9.20 -0.40 7.69
C PHE A 140 9.21 0.91 6.89
N ILE A 141 8.78 0.87 5.63
CA ILE A 141 8.75 2.08 4.79
C ILE A 141 7.69 3.06 5.29
N TRP A 142 6.54 2.52 5.71
CA TRP A 142 5.42 3.29 6.22
C TRP A 142 5.84 4.11 7.44
N TRP A 143 6.30 3.45 8.50
CA TRP A 143 6.66 4.11 9.74
C TRP A 143 7.85 5.05 9.59
N LYS A 144 8.86 4.65 8.84
CA LYS A 144 10.09 5.42 8.72
C LYS A 144 9.95 6.65 7.83
N PHE A 145 9.05 6.62 6.85
CA PHE A 145 9.05 7.64 5.80
C PHE A 145 7.69 8.23 5.44
N LEU A 146 6.58 7.53 5.67
CA LEU A 146 5.26 7.95 5.23
C LEU A 146 4.39 8.44 6.39
N ASP A 147 4.34 7.72 7.52
CA ASP A 147 3.48 8.00 8.66
C ASP A 147 3.53 9.48 9.09
N GLU A 148 4.73 9.99 9.36
CA GLU A 148 4.90 11.35 9.86
C GLU A 148 4.47 12.43 8.86
N SER A 149 4.51 12.12 7.56
CA SER A 149 4.08 13.07 6.52
C SER A 149 2.57 13.26 6.48
N TYR A 150 1.80 12.28 6.96
CA TYR A 150 0.33 12.32 7.02
C TYR A 150 -0.19 12.71 8.40
N PHE A 151 0.44 12.22 9.47
CA PHE A 151 -0.09 12.29 10.83
C PHE A 151 0.81 13.06 11.82
N GLY A 152 1.89 13.68 11.34
CA GLY A 152 2.81 14.47 12.19
C GLY A 152 3.82 13.61 12.98
N PRO A 153 4.57 14.19 13.93
CA PRO A 153 5.67 13.50 14.59
C PRO A 153 5.26 12.19 15.29
N ASN A 154 6.10 11.15 15.16
CA ASN A 154 5.94 9.86 15.84
C ASN A 154 7.32 9.39 16.33
N GLU A 155 7.66 9.72 17.59
CA GLU A 155 9.02 9.52 18.13
C GLU A 155 9.52 8.08 18.01
N ASN A 156 8.63 7.10 18.25
CA ASN A 156 8.98 5.69 18.23
C ASN A 156 8.83 5.05 16.86
N GLN A 157 8.21 5.74 15.90
CA GLN A 157 7.89 5.19 14.58
C GLN A 157 7.12 3.86 14.69
N ASP A 158 6.15 3.81 15.61
CA ASP A 158 5.36 2.63 15.90
C ASP A 158 3.85 2.92 15.89
N TYR A 159 3.06 1.86 16.05
CA TYR A 159 1.61 1.96 16.08
C TYR A 159 1.02 2.67 17.30
N GLN A 160 1.73 2.78 18.42
CA GLN A 160 1.14 3.19 19.70
C GLN A 160 0.58 4.61 19.63
N ALA A 161 1.34 5.52 19.01
CA ALA A 161 0.93 6.91 18.80
C ALA A 161 -0.27 7.05 17.85
N ARG A 162 -0.62 6.00 17.10
CA ARG A 162 -1.65 6.02 16.05
C ARG A 162 -2.90 5.22 16.38
N LEU A 163 -2.96 4.57 17.55
CA LEU A 163 -4.13 3.80 17.98
C LEU A 163 -5.39 4.67 18.05
N GLU A 164 -5.26 5.95 18.40
CA GLU A 164 -6.37 6.91 18.47
C GLU A 164 -6.96 7.27 17.10
N LEU A 165 -6.22 7.03 16.01
CA LEU A 165 -6.68 7.30 14.64
C LEU A 165 -7.57 6.17 14.09
N LEU A 166 -7.58 5.00 14.74
CA LEU A 166 -8.44 3.89 14.35
C LEU A 166 -9.86 4.09 14.90
N SER A 167 -10.85 3.73 14.10
CA SER A 167 -12.22 3.63 14.60
C SER A 167 -12.37 2.51 15.64
N GLU A 168 -13.40 2.59 16.49
CA GLU A 168 -13.66 1.55 17.51
C GLU A 168 -13.85 0.16 16.87
N SER A 169 -14.46 0.10 15.69
CA SER A 169 -14.60 -1.14 14.91
C SER A 169 -13.25 -1.65 14.42
N GLN A 170 -12.40 -0.79 13.86
CA GLN A 170 -11.05 -1.14 13.42
C GLN A 170 -10.19 -1.65 14.58
N GLY A 171 -10.28 -1.03 15.77
CA GLY A 171 -9.57 -1.49 16.95
C GLY A 171 -10.00 -2.88 17.43
N LYS A 172 -11.30 -3.19 17.39
CA LYS A 172 -11.81 -4.54 17.74
C LYS A 172 -11.39 -5.60 16.74
N VAL A 173 -11.44 -5.28 15.45
CA VAL A 173 -10.97 -6.16 14.37
C VAL A 173 -9.48 -6.41 14.50
N MET A 174 -8.69 -5.37 14.78
CA MET A 174 -7.24 -5.49 15.02
C MET A 174 -6.92 -6.50 16.12
N GLU A 175 -7.54 -6.37 17.31
CA GLU A 175 -7.23 -7.29 18.41
C GLU A 175 -7.66 -8.74 18.11
N SER A 176 -8.78 -8.92 17.41
CA SER A 176 -9.24 -10.24 16.94
C SER A 176 -8.28 -10.84 15.91
N PHE A 177 -7.79 -9.99 15.00
CA PHE A 177 -6.79 -10.34 13.98
C PHE A 177 -5.45 -10.72 14.62
N VAL A 178 -4.95 -9.94 15.57
CA VAL A 178 -3.70 -10.21 16.30
C VAL A 178 -3.79 -11.53 17.05
N ALA A 179 -4.89 -11.78 17.77
CA ALA A 179 -5.08 -13.06 18.47
C ALA A 179 -5.01 -14.25 17.51
N ARG A 180 -5.68 -14.15 16.36
CA ARG A 180 -5.64 -15.15 15.30
C ARG A 180 -4.22 -15.35 14.76
N LYS A 181 -3.50 -14.28 14.42
CA LYS A 181 -2.14 -14.37 13.87
C LYS A 181 -1.12 -15.01 14.82
N ILE A 182 -1.26 -14.79 16.12
CA ILE A 182 -0.41 -15.44 17.13
C ILE A 182 -0.71 -16.94 17.25
N GLU A 183 -1.96 -17.36 17.07
CA GLU A 183 -2.30 -18.79 17.00
C GLU A 183 -1.74 -19.43 15.72
N GLU A 184 -1.79 -18.70 14.60
CA GLU A 184 -1.25 -19.13 13.30
C GLU A 184 0.28 -19.28 13.34
N SER A 185 1.00 -18.35 13.97
CA SER A 185 2.47 -18.39 14.07
C SER A 185 2.97 -19.60 14.88
N GLY A 186 2.18 -20.10 15.83
CA GLY A 186 2.47 -21.33 16.57
C GLY A 186 2.29 -22.61 15.74
N ASN A 187 1.54 -22.57 14.63
CA ASN A 187 1.14 -23.74 13.86
C ASN A 187 1.49 -23.57 12.38
N ARG A 188 2.70 -23.99 11.99
CA ARG A 188 3.13 -23.91 10.60
C ARG A 188 2.34 -24.87 9.70
N LYS A 189 1.53 -24.34 8.79
CA LYS A 189 0.73 -25.13 7.84
C LYS A 189 0.52 -24.37 6.53
N ILE A 190 0.33 -25.13 5.45
CA ILE A 190 -0.10 -24.58 4.16
C ILE A 190 -1.62 -24.65 4.13
N ILE A 191 -2.28 -23.49 4.23
CA ILE A 191 -3.74 -23.40 4.12
C ILE A 191 -4.12 -23.20 2.66
N LYS A 192 -5.02 -24.04 2.15
CA LYS A 192 -5.73 -23.77 0.90
C LYS A 192 -7.08 -23.14 1.24
N TRP A 193 -7.32 -21.95 0.71
CA TRP A 193 -8.57 -21.24 0.89
C TRP A 193 -9.51 -21.52 -0.28
N GLY A 194 -10.80 -21.71 0.02
CA GLY A 194 -11.84 -21.65 -0.99
C GLY A 194 -12.16 -20.20 -1.34
N ASP A 195 -12.62 -19.94 -2.57
CA ASP A 195 -12.84 -18.57 -3.06
C ASP A 195 -13.80 -17.75 -2.17
N ARG A 196 -14.89 -18.38 -1.70
CA ARG A 196 -15.87 -17.72 -0.80
C ARG A 196 -15.30 -17.48 0.58
N ASP A 197 -14.71 -18.52 1.19
CA ASP A 197 -14.14 -18.43 2.53
C ASP A 197 -13.02 -17.39 2.60
N ALA A 198 -12.22 -17.26 1.53
CA ALA A 198 -11.20 -16.22 1.42
C ALA A 198 -11.83 -14.82 1.38
N ALA A 199 -12.85 -14.62 0.55
CA ALA A 199 -13.50 -13.32 0.43
C ALA A 199 -14.15 -12.90 1.75
N ASP A 200 -14.85 -13.82 2.42
CA ASP A 200 -15.49 -13.58 3.72
C ASP A 200 -14.43 -13.25 4.79
N HIS A 201 -13.33 -14.01 4.82
CA HIS A 201 -12.24 -13.78 5.76
C HIS A 201 -11.54 -12.43 5.56
N LEU A 202 -11.33 -12.01 4.31
CA LEU A 202 -10.77 -10.69 4.03
C LEU A 202 -11.76 -9.58 4.41
N ALA A 203 -13.06 -9.76 4.12
CA ALA A 203 -14.09 -8.79 4.46
C ALA A 203 -14.24 -8.56 5.97
N GLU A 204 -13.98 -9.57 6.81
CA GLU A 204 -13.91 -9.40 8.28
C GLU A 204 -12.84 -8.39 8.72
N VAL A 205 -11.76 -8.28 7.95
CA VAL A 205 -10.58 -7.48 8.29
C VAL A 205 -10.65 -6.07 7.67
N LEU A 206 -11.29 -5.94 6.51
CA LEU A 206 -11.43 -4.66 5.78
C LEU A 206 -12.58 -3.80 6.35
N VAL A 207 -12.42 -3.31 7.58
CA VAL A 207 -13.39 -2.45 8.29
C VAL A 207 -12.98 -0.99 8.34
#